data_AF-A0A259HVN3-F1
#
_entry.id   AF-A0A259HVN3-F1
#
_cell.length_a   1.000
_cell.length_b   1.000
_cell.length_c   1.000
_cell.angle_alpha   90.00
_cell.angle_beta   90.00
_cell.angle_gamma   90.00
#
_symmetry.space_group_name_H-M   'P 1'
#
loop_
_entity.id
_entity.type
_entity.pdbx_description
1 polymer ?
#
loop_
_entity_poly.entity_id
_entity_poly.type
_entity_poly.pdbx_seq_one_letter_code
_entity_poly.pdbx_strand_id
1 'polypeptide(L)' 'MKNQILSVAAAICMLFSISCKKSEDQATANLRFINMSPNSSAMDLYLNSALVVGNVSYPGPSSYQSINAAATSLSVNQA' A
#
# COMPACT_ATOMS: atom_id res chain seq x y z
N MET A 1 3.50 51.48 -10.47
CA MET A 1 3.07 50.43 -9.53
C MET A 1 1.83 49.65 -10.01
N LYS A 2 0.91 50.27 -10.78
CA LYS A 2 -0.31 49.64 -11.30
C LYS A 2 -0.07 48.51 -12.32
N ASN A 3 0.98 48.62 -13.14
CA ASN A 3 1.32 47.62 -14.17
C ASN A 3 2.07 46.39 -13.62
N GLN A 4 2.59 46.47 -12.39
CA GLN A 4 3.26 45.36 -11.71
C GLN A 4 2.23 44.37 -11.12
N ILE A 5 1.03 44.83 -10.81
CA ILE A 5 -0.06 44.01 -10.25
C ILE A 5 -0.64 43.07 -11.32
N LEU A 6 -0.65 43.50 -12.59
CA LEU A 6 -1.19 42.72 -13.71
C LEU A 6 -0.29 41.53 -14.10
N SER A 7 1.04 41.68 -13.96
CA SER A 7 2.00 40.59 -14.22
C SER A 7 2.03 39.53 -13.11
N VAL A 8 1.79 39.92 -11.86
CA VAL A 8 1.75 38.99 -10.71
C VAL A 8 0.50 38.10 -10.75
N ALA A 9 -0.64 38.64 -11.19
CA ALA A 9 -1.87 37.86 -11.34
C ALA A 9 -1.76 36.77 -12.43
N ALA A 10 -1.06 37.06 -13.54
CA ALA A 10 -0.84 36.07 -14.61
C ALA A 10 0.10 34.93 -14.19
N ALA A 11 1.12 35.22 -13.36
CA ALA A 11 2.06 34.22 -12.85
C ALA A 11 1.44 33.29 -11.79
N ILE A 12 0.49 33.79 -10.99
CA ILE A 12 -0.23 33.01 -9.97
C ILE A 12 -1.20 31.99 -10.60
N CYS A 13 -1.80 32.31 -11.74
CA CYS A 13 -2.70 31.39 -12.45
C CYS A 13 -1.96 30.20 -13.10
N MET A 14 -0.68 30.35 -13.47
CA MET A 14 0.13 29.25 -14.04
C MET A 14 0.51 28.19 -13.02
N LEU A 15 0.43 28.48 -11.72
CA LEU A 15 0.76 27.53 -10.66
C LEU A 15 -0.38 26.55 -10.33
N PHE A 16 -1.59 26.76 -10.87
CA PHE A 16 -2.75 25.92 -10.59
C PHE A 16 -2.98 24.77 -11.59
N SER A 17 -2.24 24.72 -12.71
CA SER A 17 -2.54 23.80 -13.82
C SER A 17 -1.90 22.41 -13.71
N ILE A 18 -1.10 22.11 -12.68
CA ILE A 18 -0.33 20.85 -12.58
C ILE A 18 -1.07 19.80 -11.73
N SER A 19 -2.17 20.15 -11.07
CA SER A 19 -2.85 19.25 -10.12
C SER A 19 -3.91 18.35 -10.76
N CYS A 20 -3.66 17.82 -11.95
CA CYS A 20 -4.41 16.68 -12.45
C CYS A 20 -3.54 15.42 -12.30
N LYS A 21 -3.41 14.93 -11.07
CA LYS A 21 -2.87 13.58 -10.85
C LYS A 21 -3.95 12.58 -11.25
N LYS A 22 -3.80 11.97 -12.41
CA LYS A 22 -4.56 10.77 -12.78
C LYS A 22 -4.28 9.73 -11.68
N SER A 23 -5.30 9.39 -10.90
CA SER A 23 -5.15 8.34 -9.87
C SER A 23 -5.03 7.02 -10.61
N GLU A 24 -3.85 6.41 -10.56
CA GLU A 24 -3.68 5.04 -10.99
C GLU A 24 -4.39 4.14 -9.99
N ASP A 25 -5.47 3.51 -10.44
CA ASP A 25 -6.15 2.49 -9.65
C ASP A 25 -5.22 1.26 -9.62
N GLN A 26 -4.55 1.06 -8.49
CA GLN A 26 -3.64 -0.07 -8.36
C GLN A 26 -4.46 -1.35 -8.31
N ALA A 27 -4.16 -2.27 -9.22
CA ALA A 27 -4.81 -3.57 -9.24
C ALA A 27 -4.69 -4.25 -7.86
N THR A 28 -5.82 -4.72 -7.33
CA THR A 28 -5.88 -5.36 -6.01
C THR A 28 -6.11 -6.87 -6.13
N ALA A 29 -5.56 -7.64 -5.19
CA ALA A 29 -5.86 -9.06 -5.02
C ALA A 29 -6.35 -9.33 -3.59
N ASN A 30 -7.11 -10.41 -3.39
CA ASN A 30 -7.48 -10.89 -2.07
C ASN A 30 -6.63 -12.11 -1.70
N LEU A 31 -5.92 -12.03 -0.57
CA LEU A 31 -5.00 -13.06 -0.08
C LEU A 31 -5.41 -13.54 1.31
N ARG A 32 -5.19 -14.83 1.61
CA ARG A 32 -5.34 -15.41 2.95
C ARG A 32 -4.14 -16.29 3.25
N PHE A 33 -3.66 -16.26 4.49
CA PHE A 33 -2.55 -17.09 4.97
C PHE A 33 -3.06 -18.17 5.92
N ILE A 34 -2.48 -19.38 5.87
CA ILE A 34 -2.84 -20.50 6.74
C ILE A 34 -1.57 -21.07 7.35
N ASN A 35 -1.46 -21.04 8.69
CA ASN A 35 -0.40 -21.72 9.39
C ASN A 35 -0.79 -23.20 9.61
N MET A 36 -0.11 -24.09 8.87
CA MET A 36 -0.27 -25.53 8.96
C MET A 36 0.95 -26.24 9.59
N SER A 37 1.89 -25.49 10.18
CA SER A 37 3.10 -26.04 10.80
C SER A 37 2.83 -26.40 12.28
N PRO A 38 2.72 -27.70 12.64
CA PRO A 38 2.49 -28.10 14.02
C PRO A 38 3.70 -27.75 14.89
N ASN A 39 3.48 -27.39 16.15
CA ASN A 39 4.52 -27.01 17.12
C ASN A 39 5.36 -25.78 16.72
N SER A 40 4.92 -24.99 15.74
CA SER A 40 5.52 -23.69 15.44
C SER A 40 4.97 -22.60 16.37
N SER A 41 5.75 -21.53 16.56
CA SER A 41 5.20 -20.27 17.05
C SER A 41 4.21 -19.69 16.03
N ALA A 42 3.48 -18.64 16.42
CA ALA A 42 2.69 -17.89 15.47
C ALA A 42 3.58 -17.30 14.36
N MET A 43 3.00 -17.18 13.16
CA MET A 43 3.72 -16.76 11.96
C MET A 43 3.14 -15.46 11.42
N ASP A 44 4.03 -14.61 10.91
CA ASP A 44 3.75 -13.38 10.22
C ASP A 44 4.01 -13.55 8.71
N LEU A 45 3.12 -12.97 7.89
CA LEU A 45 3.27 -12.87 6.44
C LEU A 45 3.59 -11.43 6.04
N TYR A 46 4.67 -11.28 5.29
CA TYR A 46 5.09 -10.02 4.71
C TYR A 46 5.02 -10.07 3.18
N LEU A 47 4.62 -8.96 2.57
CA LEU A 47 4.74 -8.72 1.13
C LEU A 47 5.55 -7.45 0.90
N ASN A 48 6.54 -7.49 0.00
CA ASN A 48 7.44 -6.34 -0.22
C ASN A 48 8.00 -5.76 1.08
N SER A 49 8.35 -6.63 2.04
CA SER A 49 8.82 -6.29 3.39
C SER A 49 7.81 -5.59 4.31
N ALA A 50 6.56 -5.40 3.88
CA ALA A 50 5.48 -4.87 4.71
C ALA A 50 4.67 -6.02 5.33
N LEU A 51 4.37 -5.92 6.63
CA LEU A 51 3.50 -6.89 7.32
C LEU A 51 2.08 -6.80 6.76
N VAL A 52 1.55 -7.94 6.31
CA VAL A 52 0.19 -8.03 5.74
C VAL A 52 -0.73 -8.81 6.66
N VAL A 53 -0.23 -9.88 7.27
CA VAL A 53 -0.95 -10.69 8.24
C VAL A 53 0.01 -11.00 9.38
N GLY A 54 -0.39 -10.71 10.61
CA GLY A 54 0.41 -11.02 11.79
C GLY A 54 -0.18 -12.15 12.64
N ASN A 55 0.69 -12.79 13.42
CA ASN A 55 0.36 -13.64 14.55
C ASN A 55 -0.60 -14.80 14.22
N VAL A 56 -0.39 -15.49 13.09
CA VAL A 56 -1.23 -16.63 12.70
C VAL A 56 -0.75 -17.90 13.40
N SER A 57 -1.53 -18.33 14.39
CA SER A 57 -1.26 -19.54 15.18
C SER A 57 -1.67 -20.82 14.44
N TYR A 58 -0.96 -21.91 14.70
CA TYR A 58 -1.38 -23.26 14.29
C TYR A 58 -2.50 -23.78 15.19
N PRO A 59 -3.46 -24.58 14.67
CA PRO A 59 -3.84 -24.64 13.26
C PRO A 59 -4.79 -23.48 12.97
N GLY A 60 -4.53 -22.71 11.93
CA GLY A 60 -5.33 -21.51 11.76
C GLY A 60 -5.11 -20.75 10.47
N PRO A 61 -6.21 -20.31 9.84
CA PRO A 61 -6.14 -19.33 8.77
C PRO A 61 -6.35 -17.89 9.29
N SER A 62 -5.77 -16.91 8.60
CA SER A 62 -6.05 -15.49 8.80
C SER A 62 -7.42 -15.07 8.25
N SER A 63 -7.79 -13.80 8.38
CA SER A 63 -8.79 -13.18 7.49
C SER A 63 -8.22 -12.96 6.09
N TYR A 64 -9.09 -12.77 5.09
CA TYR A 64 -8.65 -12.27 3.79
C TYR A 64 -8.16 -10.83 3.91
N GLN A 65 -7.09 -10.50 3.19
CA GLN A 65 -6.53 -9.17 3.07
C GLN A 65 -6.57 -8.72 1.62
N SER A 66 -6.99 -7.47 1.41
CA SER A 66 -6.84 -6.80 0.12
C SER A 66 -5.42 -6.27 0.03
N ILE A 67 -4.70 -6.69 -1.00
CA ILE A 67 -3.29 -6.37 -1.23
C ILE A 67 -3.11 -5.74 -2.60
N ASN A 68 -2.00 -5.03 -2.79
CA ASN A 68 -1.54 -4.65 -4.13
C ASN A 68 -1.18 -5.92 -4.92
N ALA A 69 -1.81 -6.14 -6.07
CA ALA A 69 -1.59 -7.31 -6.92
C ALA A 69 -0.20 -7.32 -7.57
N ALA A 70 0.51 -6.19 -7.59
CA ALA A 70 1.88 -6.09 -8.10
C ALA A 70 2.95 -6.40 -7.03
N ALA A 71 2.59 -6.92 -5.85
CA ALA A 71 3.57 -7.38 -4.87
C ALA A 71 4.43 -8.52 -5.45
N THR A 72 5.76 -8.39 -5.36
CA THR A 72 6.70 -9.31 -6.02
C THR A 72 7.52 -10.16 -5.06
N SER A 73 7.58 -9.79 -3.78
CA SER A 73 8.23 -10.59 -2.75
C SER A 73 7.26 -11.01 -1.65
N LEU A 74 7.48 -12.21 -1.13
CA LEU A 74 6.74 -12.82 -0.05
C LEU A 74 7.73 -13.44 0.94
N SER A 75 7.56 -13.16 2.23
CA SER A 75 8.34 -13.81 3.29
C SER A 75 7.46 -14.16 4.47
N VAL A 76 7.80 -15.25 5.15
CA VAL A 76 7.12 -15.74 6.35
C VAL A 76 8.13 -15.80 7.47
N ASN A 77 7.84 -15.12 8.58
CA ASN A 77 8.70 -15.06 9.75
C ASN A 77 7.92 -15.54 10.98
N GLN A 78 8.62 -16.01 12.00
CA GLN A 78 8.02 -16.20 13.32
C GLN A 78 7.70 -14.82 13.92
N ALA A 79 6.51 -14.71 14.52
CA ALA A 79 6.04 -13.51 15.22
C ALA A 79 6.76 -13.31 16.56
#